data_AF-A0A949YW79-F1
#
_entry.id   AF-A0A949YW79-F1
#
_cell.length_a   1.000
_cell.length_b   1.000
_cell.length_c   1.000
_cell.angle_alpha   90.00
_cell.angle_beta   90.00
_cell.angle_gamma   90.00
#
_symmetry.space_group_name_H-M   'P 1'
#
loop_
_entity.id
_entity.type
_entity.pdbx_description
1 polymer ?
#
loop_
_entity_poly.entity_id
_entity_poly.type
_entity_poly.pdbx_seq_one_letter_code
_entity_poly.pdbx_strand_id
1 'polypeptide(L)' 'MANLPFDIRAKAIEIANALLEEGYDEGRAIRIAIAKAREWAANRER' A
#
# COMPACT_ATOMS: atom_id res chain seq x y z
N MET A 1 -14.32 12.26 2.86
CA MET A 1 -13.28 11.22 2.83
C MET A 1 -12.07 11.80 2.13
N ALA A 2 -10.96 12.03 2.85
CA ALA A 2 -9.73 12.51 2.22
C ALA A 2 -9.15 11.35 1.40
N ASN A 3 -9.11 11.52 0.07
CA ASN A 3 -8.43 10.58 -0.81
C ASN A 3 -6.96 10.48 -0.39
N LEU A 4 -6.41 9.26 -0.33
CA LEU A 4 -4.97 9.11 -0.19
C LEU A 4 -4.27 9.86 -1.35
N PRO A 5 -3.16 10.57 -1.07
CA PRO A 5 -2.32 11.15 -2.10
C PRO A 5 -2.00 10.10 -3.18
N PHE A 6 -1.92 10.54 -4.44
CA PHE A 6 -1.78 9.65 -5.59
C PHE A 6 -0.63 8.66 -5.41
N ASP A 7 0.52 9.15 -4.93
CA ASP A 7 1.74 8.36 -4.71
C ASP A 7 1.54 7.23 -3.69
N ILE A 8 0.82 7.52 -2.58
CA ILE A 8 0.54 6.51 -1.56
C ILE A 8 -0.41 5.45 -2.10
N ARG A 9 -1.42 5.85 -2.88
CA ARG A 9 -2.35 4.90 -3.49
C ARG A 9 -1.65 4.03 -4.53
N ALA A 10 -0.83 4.61 -5.40
CA ALA A 10 -0.06 3.87 -6.39
C ALA A 10 0.88 2.86 -5.71
N LYS A 11 1.58 3.28 -4.65
CA LYS A 11 2.46 2.38 -3.89
C LYS A 11 1.69 1.27 -3.17
N ALA A 12 0.49 1.55 -2.65
CA ALA A 12 -0.36 0.54 -2.04
C ALA A 12 -0.84 -0.49 -3.08
N ILE A 13 -1.17 -0.08 -4.31
CA ILE A 13 -1.55 -1.03 -5.37
C ILE A 13 -0.38 -1.94 -5.74
N GLU A 14 0.82 -1.38 -5.89
CA GLU A 14 2.03 -2.15 -6.19
C GLU A 14 2.30 -3.22 -5.11
N ILE A 15 2.23 -2.84 -3.83
CA ILE A 15 2.47 -3.77 -2.72
C ILE A 15 1.35 -4.80 -2.61
N ALA A 16 0.09 -4.41 -2.84
CA ALA A 16 -1.03 -5.35 -2.81
C ALA A 16 -0.91 -6.41 -3.89
N ASN A 17 -0.53 -6.03 -5.12
CA ASN A 17 -0.31 -6.96 -6.21
C ASN A 17 0.80 -7.97 -5.88
N ALA A 18 1.93 -7.51 -5.34
CA ALA A 18 3.01 -8.41 -4.92
C ALA A 18 2.53 -9.42 -3.86
N LEU A 19 1.76 -8.97 -2.86
CA LEU A 19 1.21 -9.85 -1.83
C LEU A 19 0.21 -10.86 -2.39
N LEU A 20 -0.61 -10.46 -3.37
CA LEU A 20 -1.52 -11.37 -4.06
C LEU A 20 -0.75 -12.45 -4.85
N GLU A 21 0.34 -12.07 -5.52
CA GLU A 21 1.24 -13.01 -6.20
C GLU A 21 1.93 -13.98 -5.22
N GLU A 22 2.21 -13.53 -4.00
CA GLU A 22 2.71 -14.39 -2.90
C GLU A 22 1.62 -15.27 -2.26
N GLY A 23 0.37 -15.18 -2.72
CA GLY A 23 -0.75 -15.99 -2.25
C GLY A 23 -1.43 -15.48 -0.98
N TYR A 24 -1.25 -14.19 -0.63
CA TYR A 24 -2.00 -13.58 0.46
C TYR A 24 -3.46 -13.36 0.05
N ASP A 25 -4.37 -13.52 1.02
CA ASP A 25 -5.77 -13.12 0.88
C ASP A 25 -5.89 -11.63 0.50
N GLU A 26 -6.80 -11.29 -0.41
CA GLU A 26 -6.97 -9.93 -0.94
C GLU A 26 -7.27 -8.91 0.16
N GLY A 27 -8.18 -9.23 1.09
CA GLY A 27 -8.52 -8.34 2.21
C GLY A 27 -7.35 -8.13 3.18
N ARG A 28 -6.48 -9.14 3.32
CA ARG A 28 -5.21 -9.02 4.08
C ARG A 28 -4.17 -8.23 3.30
N ALA A 29 -3.99 -8.50 2.01
CA ALA A 29 -3.03 -7.84 1.13
C ALA A 29 -3.28 -6.33 1.07
N ILE A 30 -4.54 -5.91 0.85
CA ILE A 30 -4.92 -4.49 0.79
C ILE A 30 -4.58 -3.75 2.09
N ARG A 31 -4.91 -4.34 3.25
CA ARG A 31 -4.63 -3.72 4.56
C ARG A 31 -3.13 -3.54 4.80
N ILE A 32 -2.34 -4.57 4.53
CA ILE A 32 -0.88 -4.53 4.67
C ILE A 32 -0.29 -3.49 3.73
N ALA A 33 -0.76 -3.46 2.48
CA ALA A 33 -0.25 -2.58 1.46
C ALA A 33 -0.50 -1.10 1.77
N ILE A 34 -1.69 -0.75 2.27
CA ILE A 34 -1.99 0.62 2.71
C ILE A 34 -1.07 1.05 3.86
N ALA A 35 -0.84 0.17 4.84
CA ALA A 35 0.04 0.46 5.96
C ALA A 35 1.49 0.69 5.50
N LYS A 36 2.03 -0.21 4.65
CA LYS A 36 3.39 -0.11 4.09
C LYS A 36 3.55 1.11 3.18
N ALA A 37 2.55 1.45 2.37
CA ALA A 37 2.61 2.62 1.51
C ALA A 37 2.65 3.94 2.30
N ARG A 38 1.92 4.02 3.42
CA ARG A 38 1.98 5.17 4.33
C ARG A 38 3.36 5.31 5.00
N GLU A 39 3.94 4.20 5.44
CA GLU A 39 5.28 4.18 6.02
C GLU A 39 6.34 4.60 4.98
N TRP A 40 6.25 4.09 3.76
CA TRP A 40 7.13 4.46 2.65
C TRP A 40 7.06 5.97 2.36
N ALA A 41 5.86 6.56 2.34
CA ALA A 41 5.69 8.00 2.12
C ALA A 41 6.28 8.83 3.27
N ALA A 42 6.01 8.44 4.52
CA ALA A 42 6.55 9.12 5.70
C ALA A 42 8.09 9.10 5.76
N ASN A 43 8.73 8.05 5.25
CA ASN A 43 10.20 7.98 5.19
C ASN A 43 10.80 8.80 4.03
N ARG A 44 10.02 9.16 3.00
CA ARG A 44 10.47 10.01 1.90
C ARG A 44 10.41 11.51 2.20
N GLU A 45 9.57 11.90 3.16
CA GLU A 45 9.47 13.29 3.62
C GLU A 45 10.46 13.62 4.75
N ARG A 46 11.34 12.68 5.10
CA ARG A 46 12.41 12.85 6.09
C ARG A 46 13.75 13.22 5.46
#